data_AF-A0A3N4MUQ8-F1
#
_entry.id   AF-A0A3N4MUQ8-F1
#
_cell.length_a   1.000
_cell.length_b   1.000
_cell.length_c   1.000
_cell.angle_alpha   90.00
_cell.angle_beta   90.00
_cell.angle_gamma   90.00
#
_symmetry.space_group_name_H-M   'P 1'
#
loop_
_entity.id
_entity.type
_entity.pdbx_description
1 polymer ?
#
loop_
_entity_poly.entity_id
_entity_poly.type
_entity_poly.pdbx_seq_one_letter_code
_entity_poly.pdbx_strand_id
1 'polypeptide(L)'
;MLRKFVILANLIICCLATYGQVPIQVLESGHITIKAKVDGVEGNFILDTGAGLTVFTKTFFDKIPHKVKLDGSFTAFRATAERLDIDLYKVYNFQLGALQKAEDEVSFMDINLGGFDGILSMKLFEQQPFTIDFTKKELVLETERSLSNARMAGERIPLQLQQSRGKALDIFAYFRVNDSLTLQLCLDSGAGKDVYKFNSKYLQRLGLKPTDSTERKSEMNASFASKSYRAQVAKLAVPNAPAVSVTNFRAFFVDGLIYDGIMWINWMGSRITVDLPGKELVVVK
;
A
#
# COMPACT_ATOMS: atom_id res chain seq x y z
N MET A 1 2.76 -69.03 2.63
CA MET A 1 1.98 -68.03 1.87
C MET A 1 1.24 -67.17 2.88
N LEU A 2 1.19 -65.85 2.94
CA LEU A 2 1.68 -64.74 2.12
C LEU A 2 1.71 -63.55 3.12
N ARG A 3 2.87 -62.98 3.45
CA ARG A 3 2.96 -61.79 4.32
C ARG A 3 2.60 -60.56 3.50
N LYS A 4 1.47 -59.91 3.81
CA LYS A 4 1.06 -58.63 3.21
C LYS A 4 1.93 -57.50 3.76
N PHE A 5 2.80 -56.95 2.92
CA PHE A 5 3.46 -55.67 3.16
C PHE A 5 2.48 -54.56 2.79
N VAL A 6 2.12 -53.72 3.76
CA VAL A 6 1.46 -52.44 3.53
C VAL A 6 2.57 -51.40 3.39
N ILE A 7 2.80 -50.92 2.18
CA ILE A 7 3.72 -49.80 1.91
C ILE A 7 2.94 -48.52 2.17
N LEU A 8 3.27 -47.83 3.26
CA LEU A 8 2.78 -46.49 3.56
C LEU A 8 3.61 -45.49 2.75
N ALA A 9 3.08 -45.00 1.63
CA ALA A 9 3.72 -43.95 0.85
C ALA A 9 3.51 -42.60 1.55
N ASN A 10 4.54 -42.12 2.25
CA ASN A 10 4.59 -40.73 2.72
C ASN A 10 4.81 -39.82 1.51
N LEU A 11 3.75 -39.14 1.06
CA LEU A 11 3.84 -38.06 0.10
C LEU A 11 4.46 -36.84 0.81
N ILE A 12 5.77 -36.65 0.66
CA ILE A 12 6.43 -35.40 1.01
C ILE A 12 5.98 -34.36 -0.01
N ILE A 13 4.97 -33.57 0.33
CA ILE A 13 4.64 -32.36 -0.40
C ILE A 13 5.75 -31.35 -0.06
N CYS A 14 6.82 -31.35 -0.85
CA CYS A 14 7.74 -30.23 -0.89
C CYS A 14 6.94 -29.02 -1.41
N CYS A 15 6.51 -28.14 -0.51
CA CYS A 15 6.20 -26.76 -0.86
C CYS A 15 7.48 -26.11 -1.38
N LEU A 16 7.74 -26.27 -2.68
CA LEU A 16 8.67 -25.42 -3.39
C LEU A 16 8.04 -24.03 -3.39
N ALA A 17 8.42 -23.20 -2.44
CA ALA A 17 8.17 -21.77 -2.55
C ALA A 17 8.87 -21.31 -3.83
N THR A 18 8.08 -21.05 -4.86
CA THR A 18 8.51 -20.50 -6.13
C THR A 18 9.19 -19.17 -5.85
N TYR A 19 10.43 -19.04 -6.31
CA TYR A 19 11.29 -17.89 -6.03
C TYR A 19 10.55 -16.57 -6.31
N GLY A 20 10.51 -15.69 -5.29
CA GLY A 20 9.89 -14.37 -5.40
C GLY A 20 8.40 -14.29 -5.04
N GLN A 21 7.69 -15.39 -4.79
CA GLN A 21 6.29 -15.33 -4.36
C GLN A 21 6.14 -15.28 -2.84
N VAL A 22 5.36 -14.34 -2.35
CA VAL A 22 5.05 -14.14 -0.93
C VAL A 22 3.53 -14.18 -0.74
N PRO A 23 2.99 -15.10 0.07
CA PRO A 23 1.57 -15.13 0.36
C PRO A 23 1.10 -13.82 1.00
N ILE A 24 -0.04 -13.31 0.55
CA ILE A 24 -0.72 -12.17 1.16
C ILE A 24 -2.13 -12.57 1.58
N GLN A 25 -2.73 -11.79 2.48
CA GLN A 25 -4.18 -11.84 2.71
C GLN A 25 -4.78 -10.49 2.41
N VAL A 26 -5.98 -10.48 1.85
CA VAL A 26 -6.77 -9.26 1.65
C VAL A 26 -7.93 -9.35 2.62
N LEU A 27 -7.93 -8.50 3.64
CA LEU A 27 -8.96 -8.49 4.66
C LEU A 27 -10.27 -7.93 4.12
N GLU A 28 -11.38 -8.17 4.83
CA GLU A 28 -12.68 -7.56 4.48
C GLU A 28 -12.63 -6.03 4.50
N SER A 29 -11.81 -5.46 5.40
CA SER A 29 -11.52 -4.03 5.48
C SER A 29 -10.70 -3.51 4.29
N GLY A 30 -10.23 -4.39 3.42
CA GLY A 30 -9.35 -4.12 2.29
C GLY A 30 -7.90 -4.47 2.60
N HIS A 31 -7.41 -4.12 3.79
CA HIS A 31 -5.96 -4.16 4.13
C HIS A 31 -5.27 -5.41 3.60
N ILE A 32 -4.18 -5.19 2.86
CA ILE A 32 -3.33 -6.26 2.38
C ILE A 32 -2.34 -6.58 3.49
N THR A 33 -2.34 -7.80 3.99
CA THR A 33 -1.42 -8.24 5.03
C THR A 33 -0.35 -9.16 4.47
N ILE A 34 0.85 -9.02 5.00
CA ILE A 34 2.02 -9.74 4.54
C ILE A 34 2.99 -9.99 5.71
N LYS A 35 3.61 -11.18 5.71
CA LYS A 35 4.62 -11.53 6.71
C LYS A 35 6.01 -11.13 6.23
N ALA A 36 6.78 -10.52 7.11
CA ALA A 36 8.18 -10.19 6.90
C ALA A 36 8.99 -10.50 8.17
N LYS A 37 10.32 -10.58 8.03
CA LYS A 37 11.23 -10.70 9.18
C LYS A 37 12.14 -9.50 9.25
N VAL A 38 12.39 -9.02 10.47
CA VAL A 38 13.38 -7.98 10.75
C VAL A 38 14.30 -8.52 11.82
N ASP A 39 15.57 -8.67 11.48
CA ASP A 39 16.58 -9.24 12.37
C ASP A 39 16.15 -10.57 13.03
N GLY A 40 15.59 -11.45 12.20
CA GLY A 40 15.09 -12.77 12.61
C GLY A 40 13.71 -12.79 13.26
N VAL A 41 13.14 -11.64 13.63
CA VAL A 41 11.81 -11.53 14.23
C VAL A 41 10.75 -11.47 13.13
N GLU A 42 9.88 -12.49 13.07
CA GLU A 42 8.73 -12.49 12.16
C GLU A 42 7.61 -11.57 12.68
N GLY A 43 7.08 -10.74 11.79
CA GLY A 43 5.91 -9.90 12.04
C GLY A 43 4.88 -10.01 10.91
N ASN A 44 3.66 -9.59 11.21
CA ASN A 44 2.54 -9.50 10.27
C ASN A 44 2.18 -8.03 10.03
N PHE A 45 2.35 -7.56 8.81
CA PHE A 45 2.30 -6.14 8.47
C PHE A 45 1.21 -5.82 7.47
N ILE A 46 0.74 -4.58 7.48
CA ILE A 46 -0.07 -4.02 6.39
C ILE A 46 0.89 -3.56 5.27
N LEU A 47 0.64 -3.96 4.04
CA LEU A 47 1.28 -3.38 2.86
C LEU A 47 0.52 -2.11 2.44
N ASP A 48 1.15 -0.96 2.62
CA ASP A 48 0.54 0.34 2.38
C ASP A 48 1.36 1.14 1.35
N THR A 49 0.79 1.26 0.16
CA THR A 49 1.38 1.99 -0.98
C THR A 49 1.35 3.52 -0.80
N GLY A 50 0.59 4.04 0.17
CA GLY A 50 0.45 5.47 0.48
C GLY A 50 0.94 5.89 1.87
N ALA A 51 1.66 5.02 2.60
CA ALA A 51 2.16 5.32 3.94
C ALA A 51 3.36 6.28 3.99
N GLY A 52 4.08 6.43 2.88
CA GLY A 52 5.36 7.15 2.79
C GLY A 52 6.52 6.43 3.48
N LEU A 53 6.40 6.12 4.77
CA LEU A 53 7.45 5.51 5.60
C LEU A 53 7.01 4.14 6.16
N THR A 54 7.95 3.22 6.29
CA THR A 54 7.75 1.98 7.03
C THR A 54 7.72 2.27 8.53
N VAL A 55 6.62 1.90 9.20
CA VAL A 55 6.38 2.20 10.61
C VAL A 55 6.01 0.91 11.36
N PHE A 56 6.72 0.59 12.42
CA PHE A 56 6.39 -0.54 13.28
C PHE A 56 5.54 -0.11 14.49
N THR A 57 4.76 -1.03 15.04
CA THR A 57 4.22 -0.84 16.39
C THR A 57 5.35 -0.91 17.40
N LYS A 58 5.21 -0.18 18.51
CA LYS A 58 6.16 -0.26 19.64
C LYS A 58 6.38 -1.70 20.09
N THR A 59 5.30 -2.48 20.22
CA THR A 59 5.35 -3.89 20.64
C THR A 59 6.21 -4.76 19.72
N PHE A 60 6.15 -4.57 18.40
CA PHE A 60 7.03 -5.29 17.47
C PHE A 60 8.46 -4.75 17.53
N PHE A 61 8.60 -3.42 17.50
CA PHE A 61 9.90 -2.76 17.50
C PHE A 61 10.76 -3.14 18.72
N ASP A 62 10.14 -3.29 19.89
CA ASP A 62 10.82 -3.68 21.13
C ASP A 62 11.45 -5.09 21.05
N LYS A 63 10.89 -5.99 20.23
CA LYS A 63 11.40 -7.37 20.04
C LYS A 63 12.63 -7.43 19.15
N ILE A 64 12.87 -6.41 18.32
CA ILE A 64 14.00 -6.39 17.36
C ILE A 64 15.32 -6.30 18.16
N PRO A 65 16.24 -7.28 18.02
CA PRO A 65 17.48 -7.31 18.80
C PRO A 65 18.42 -6.15 18.47
N HIS A 66 18.71 -5.94 17.18
CA HIS A 66 19.62 -4.90 16.74
C HIS A 66 18.87 -3.76 16.04
N LYS A 67 18.94 -2.56 16.65
CA LYS A 67 18.43 -1.32 16.07
C LYS A 67 19.27 -0.13 16.55
N VAL A 68 19.46 0.86 15.69
CA VAL A 68 20.24 2.06 15.98
C VAL A 68 19.36 3.28 15.76
N LYS A 69 19.19 4.12 16.78
CA LYS A 69 18.52 5.41 16.62
C LYS A 69 19.39 6.30 15.73
N LEU A 70 18.77 6.92 14.72
CA LEU A 70 19.44 7.89 13.86
C LEU A 70 19.37 9.28 14.47
N ASP A 71 20.35 10.11 14.15
CA ASP A 71 20.36 11.51 14.55
C ASP A 71 19.28 12.31 13.80
N GLY A 72 18.65 13.23 14.51
CA GLY A 72 17.59 14.09 13.97
C GLY A 72 16.21 13.45 13.94
N SER A 73 15.25 14.19 13.40
CA SER A 73 13.85 13.76 13.27
C SER A 73 13.33 13.93 11.85
N PHE A 74 12.22 13.25 11.58
CA PHE A 74 11.47 13.38 10.34
C PHE A 74 10.09 13.97 10.63
N THR A 75 9.79 15.10 10.00
CA THR A 75 8.44 15.67 10.00
C THR A 75 7.66 15.07 8.84
N ALA A 76 6.63 14.30 9.17
CA ALA A 76 5.65 13.74 8.24
C ALA A 76 4.30 14.44 8.39
N PHE A 77 3.42 14.23 7.41
CA PHE A 77 2.03 14.65 7.48
C PHE A 77 1.16 13.48 7.07
N ARG A 78 0.11 13.19 7.84
CA ARG A 78 -0.96 12.30 7.35
C ARG A 78 -1.69 12.99 6.22
N ALA A 79 -2.41 12.21 5.40
CA ALA A 79 -3.19 12.74 4.28
C ALA A 79 -4.17 13.87 4.69
N THR A 80 -4.63 13.87 5.95
CA THR A 80 -5.51 14.90 6.53
C THR A 80 -4.78 16.16 7.02
N ALA A 81 -3.51 16.37 6.67
CA ALA A 81 -2.64 17.47 7.14
C ALA A 81 -2.24 17.43 8.63
N GLU A 82 -2.51 16.33 9.32
CA GLU A 82 -2.02 16.14 10.68
C GLU A 82 -0.50 15.94 10.66
N ARG A 83 0.23 16.87 11.31
CA ARG A 83 1.69 16.83 11.44
C ARG A 83 2.11 15.74 12.43
N LEU A 84 3.15 14.99 12.07
CA LEU A 84 3.82 14.02 12.91
C LEU A 84 5.33 14.32 12.90
N ASP A 85 5.93 14.41 14.07
CA ASP A 85 7.39 14.47 14.20
C ASP A 85 7.85 13.13 14.79
N ILE A 86 8.62 12.38 14.02
CA ILE A 86 9.00 11.00 14.35
C ILE A 86 10.52 10.83 14.36
N ASP A 87 10.97 9.96 15.25
CA ASP A 87 12.34 9.48 15.29
C ASP A 87 12.56 8.41 14.20
N LEU A 88 13.77 8.37 13.65
CA LEU A 88 14.15 7.34 12.70
C LEU A 88 15.14 6.36 13.32
N TYR A 89 15.06 5.12 12.87
CA TYR A 89 15.91 4.02 13.31
C TYR A 89 16.40 3.24 12.12
N LYS A 90 17.65 2.80 12.21
CA LYS A 90 18.18 1.75 11.34
C LYS A 90 17.90 0.39 11.96
N VAL A 91 17.32 -0.51 11.17
CA VAL A 91 17.14 -1.94 11.50
C VAL A 91 17.92 -2.78 10.51
N TYR A 92 18.21 -4.03 10.87
CA TYR A 92 19.09 -4.90 10.09
C TYR A 92 18.36 -6.17 9.62
N ASN A 93 18.91 -6.78 8.57
CA ASN A 93 18.49 -8.10 8.09
C ASN A 93 16.97 -8.16 7.80
N PHE A 94 16.46 -7.19 7.05
CA PHE A 94 15.07 -7.18 6.63
C PHE A 94 14.85 -8.25 5.55
N GLN A 95 13.82 -9.06 5.70
CA GLN A 95 13.50 -10.15 4.77
C GLN A 95 12.00 -10.17 4.45
N LEU A 96 11.68 -10.17 3.16
CA LEU A 96 10.34 -10.36 2.64
C LEU A 96 10.39 -11.33 1.45
N GLY A 97 10.09 -12.60 1.71
CA GLY A 97 10.32 -13.65 0.71
C GLY A 97 11.77 -13.71 0.28
N ALA A 98 12.03 -13.51 -1.02
CA ALA A 98 13.39 -13.45 -1.57
C ALA A 98 14.03 -12.04 -1.49
N LEU A 99 13.25 -10.99 -1.18
CA LEU A 99 13.80 -9.65 -0.97
C LEU A 99 14.54 -9.62 0.36
N GLN A 100 15.82 -9.27 0.31
CA GLN A 100 16.68 -9.11 1.48
C GLN A 100 17.34 -7.74 1.46
N LYS A 101 17.32 -7.04 2.61
CA LYS A 101 18.07 -5.81 2.81
C LYS A 101 18.96 -5.97 4.04
N ALA A 102 20.24 -5.66 3.89
CA ALA A 102 21.19 -5.68 4.99
C ALA A 102 20.79 -4.69 6.09
N GLU A 103 20.29 -3.52 5.68
CA GLU A 103 19.73 -2.50 6.54
C GLU A 103 18.51 -1.82 5.91
N ASP A 104 17.63 -1.30 6.74
CA ASP A 104 16.54 -0.42 6.34
C ASP A 104 16.31 0.69 7.38
N GLU A 105 15.69 1.78 6.95
CA GLU A 105 15.30 2.88 7.82
C GLU A 105 13.80 2.85 8.10
N VAL A 106 13.43 2.90 9.37
CA VAL A 106 12.05 2.79 9.84
C VAL A 106 11.76 3.79 10.94
N SER A 107 10.49 3.98 11.25
CA SER A 107 10.05 4.55 12.53
C SER A 107 9.28 3.50 13.32
N PHE A 108 8.95 3.81 14.56
CA PHE A 108 7.88 3.11 15.28
C PHE A 108 6.87 4.11 15.86
N MET A 109 5.69 3.61 16.21
CA MET A 109 4.66 4.35 16.92
C MET A 109 4.03 3.47 18.00
N ASP A 110 3.64 4.08 19.12
CA ASP A 110 2.87 3.42 20.17
C ASP A 110 1.37 3.48 19.84
N ILE A 111 0.96 2.63 18.90
CA ILE A 111 -0.40 2.58 18.35
C ILE A 111 -0.90 1.14 18.29
N ASN A 112 -2.21 0.98 18.41
CA ASN A 112 -2.86 -0.31 18.21
C ASN A 112 -3.36 -0.41 16.76
N LEU A 113 -2.71 -1.27 15.97
CA LEU A 113 -3.10 -1.59 14.60
C LEU A 113 -3.97 -2.85 14.51
N GLY A 114 -4.80 -3.15 15.50
CA GLY A 114 -5.70 -4.31 15.45
C GLY A 114 -4.97 -5.66 15.38
N GLY A 115 -3.79 -5.74 16.01
CA GLY A 115 -2.94 -6.94 16.02
C GLY A 115 -1.90 -7.02 14.90
N PHE A 116 -1.80 -6.02 14.02
CA PHE A 116 -0.68 -5.92 13.07
C PHE A 116 0.57 -5.34 13.74
N ASP A 117 1.73 -5.83 13.31
CA ASP A 117 3.03 -5.45 13.85
C ASP A 117 3.56 -4.14 13.25
N GLY A 118 2.95 -3.64 12.18
CA GLY A 118 3.30 -2.38 11.55
C GLY A 118 2.76 -2.23 10.13
N ILE A 119 3.30 -1.22 9.43
CA ILE A 119 3.00 -0.85 8.05
C ILE A 119 4.30 -0.89 7.24
N LEU A 120 4.30 -1.58 6.10
CA LEU A 120 5.38 -1.58 5.12
C LEU A 120 5.04 -0.61 3.98
N SER A 121 5.94 0.33 3.72
CA SER A 121 5.77 1.36 2.69
C SER A 121 6.43 0.99 1.36
N MET A 122 6.22 1.83 0.34
CA MET A 122 6.89 1.71 -0.97
C MET A 122 8.40 1.86 -0.91
N LYS A 123 8.94 2.48 0.15
CA LYS A 123 10.39 2.62 0.30
C LYS A 123 11.12 1.27 0.38
N LEU A 124 10.44 0.23 0.88
CA LEU A 124 10.99 -1.12 0.92
C LEU A 124 11.27 -1.69 -0.47
N PHE A 125 10.49 -1.31 -1.48
CA PHE A 125 10.49 -1.86 -2.83
C PHE A 125 11.12 -0.94 -3.87
N GLU A 126 11.80 0.13 -3.46
CA GLU A 126 12.26 1.21 -4.35
C GLU A 126 13.07 0.73 -5.57
N GLN A 127 13.78 -0.40 -5.44
CA GLN A 127 14.59 -1.02 -6.50
C GLN A 127 14.03 -2.38 -6.98
N GLN A 128 12.93 -2.86 -6.40
CA GLN A 128 12.39 -4.20 -6.67
C GLN A 128 10.96 -4.05 -7.17
N PRO A 129 10.73 -4.14 -8.50
CA PRO A 129 9.38 -4.22 -9.04
C PRO A 129 8.63 -5.41 -8.44
N PHE A 130 7.35 -5.25 -8.19
CA PHE A 130 6.53 -6.31 -7.60
C PHE A 130 5.10 -6.27 -8.14
N THR A 131 4.44 -7.42 -8.13
CA THR A 131 3.02 -7.55 -8.48
C THR A 131 2.20 -7.97 -7.28
N ILE A 132 1.12 -7.26 -7.01
CA ILE A 132 0.03 -7.72 -6.16
C ILE A 132 -0.94 -8.50 -7.06
N ASP A 133 -1.04 -9.81 -6.86
CA ASP A 133 -1.99 -10.68 -7.54
C ASP A 133 -3.18 -10.96 -6.61
N PHE A 134 -4.28 -10.27 -6.84
CA PHE A 134 -5.48 -10.39 -5.99
C PHE A 134 -6.21 -11.72 -6.19
N THR A 135 -6.05 -12.36 -7.35
CA THR A 135 -6.67 -13.65 -7.66
C THR A 135 -5.96 -14.78 -6.94
N LYS A 136 -4.63 -14.80 -7.00
CA LYS A 136 -3.79 -15.82 -6.34
C LYS A 136 -3.50 -15.51 -4.88
N LYS A 137 -3.75 -14.28 -4.44
CA LYS A 137 -3.43 -13.78 -3.09
C LYS A 137 -1.94 -13.93 -2.78
N GLU A 138 -1.12 -13.45 -3.72
CA GLU A 138 0.33 -13.40 -3.58
C GLU A 138 0.89 -12.04 -3.99
N LEU A 139 2.01 -11.68 -3.37
CA LEU A 139 2.92 -10.66 -3.87
C LEU A 139 4.05 -11.36 -4.62
N VAL A 140 4.28 -10.99 -5.87
CA VAL A 140 5.33 -11.54 -6.72
C VAL A 140 6.44 -10.51 -6.84
N LEU A 141 7.64 -10.82 -6.39
CA LEU A 141 8.85 -10.05 -6.66
C LEU A 141 9.26 -10.30 -8.10
N GLU A 142 9.15 -9.28 -8.93
CA GLU A 142 9.33 -9.41 -10.37
C GLU A 142 10.81 -9.52 -10.76
N THR A 143 11.08 -10.42 -11.69
CA THR A 143 12.31 -10.45 -12.48
C THR A 143 12.13 -9.59 -13.73
N GLU A 144 13.21 -9.26 -14.44
CA GLU A 144 13.11 -8.56 -15.73
C GLU A 144 12.17 -9.28 -16.72
N ARG A 145 12.25 -10.62 -16.76
CA ARG A 145 11.40 -11.44 -17.63
C ARG A 145 9.93 -11.37 -17.23
N SER A 146 9.63 -11.52 -15.95
CA SER A 146 8.24 -11.52 -15.48
C SER A 146 7.62 -10.12 -15.51
N LEU A 147 8.41 -9.07 -15.28
CA LEU A 147 8.02 -7.67 -15.50
C LEU A 147 7.71 -7.38 -16.96
N SER A 148 8.55 -7.86 -17.90
CA SER A 148 8.28 -7.75 -19.34
C SER A 148 6.97 -8.45 -19.71
N ASN A 149 6.70 -9.63 -19.15
CA ASN A 149 5.43 -10.33 -19.35
C ASN A 149 4.24 -9.55 -18.79
N ALA A 150 4.37 -8.93 -17.61
CA ALA A 150 3.33 -8.08 -17.04
C ALA A 150 3.00 -6.90 -17.97
N ARG A 151 4.02 -6.19 -18.47
CA ARG A 151 3.86 -5.07 -19.42
C ARG A 151 3.17 -5.45 -20.72
N MET A 152 3.37 -6.68 -21.21
CA MET A 152 2.68 -7.17 -22.41
C MET A 152 1.22 -7.54 -22.14
N ALA A 153 0.89 -7.90 -20.89
CA ALA A 153 -0.43 -8.39 -20.51
C ALA A 153 -1.38 -7.31 -19.99
N GLY A 154 -0.88 -6.12 -19.64
CA GLY A 154 -1.66 -5.09 -18.95
C GLY A 154 -1.46 -3.68 -19.47
N GLU A 155 -2.33 -2.79 -19.01
CA GLU A 155 -2.30 -1.36 -19.31
C GLU A 155 -1.21 -0.67 -18.49
N ARG A 156 -0.41 0.18 -19.14
CA ARG A 156 0.69 0.93 -18.49
C ARG A 156 0.21 2.30 -18.04
N ILE A 157 0.40 2.59 -16.77
CA ILE A 157 -0.01 3.82 -16.11
C ILE A 157 1.24 4.55 -15.60
N PRO A 158 1.58 5.73 -16.12
CA PRO A 158 2.70 6.51 -15.60
C PRO A 158 2.49 6.92 -14.15
N LEU A 159 3.49 6.63 -13.30
CA LEU A 159 3.52 7.06 -11.91
C LEU A 159 4.25 8.38 -11.74
N GLN A 160 3.83 9.14 -10.75
CA GLN A 160 4.58 10.25 -10.19
C GLN A 160 5.02 9.85 -8.80
N LEU A 161 6.32 9.98 -8.55
CA LEU A 161 6.93 9.60 -7.28
C LEU A 161 7.11 10.86 -6.45
N GLN A 162 6.61 10.86 -5.22
CA GLN A 162 6.91 11.90 -4.25
C GLN A 162 7.93 11.36 -3.26
N GLN A 163 9.17 11.83 -3.38
CA GLN A 163 10.23 11.48 -2.47
C GLN A 163 10.49 12.59 -1.45
N SER A 164 10.56 12.21 -0.16
CA SER A 164 10.90 13.13 0.92
C SER A 164 12.23 12.75 1.56
N ARG A 165 13.26 13.59 1.33
CA ARG A 165 14.58 13.55 2.00
C ARG A 165 15.31 12.20 1.95
N GLY A 166 15.03 11.36 0.96
CA GLY A 166 15.56 9.99 0.92
C GLY A 166 14.90 9.00 1.90
N LYS A 167 13.92 9.42 2.72
CA LYS A 167 13.32 8.63 3.81
C LYS A 167 11.94 8.05 3.51
N ALA A 168 11.08 8.81 2.84
CA ALA A 168 9.69 8.41 2.61
C ALA A 168 9.31 8.56 1.14
N LEU A 169 8.56 7.59 0.61
CA LEU A 169 8.15 7.50 -0.79
C LEU A 169 6.65 7.22 -0.92
N ASP A 170 5.94 8.11 -1.61
CA ASP A 170 4.55 7.95 -2.00
C ASP A 170 4.43 7.85 -3.53
N ILE A 171 3.40 7.13 -4.00
CA ILE A 171 3.12 6.95 -5.43
C ILE A 171 1.78 7.56 -5.83
N PHE A 172 1.78 8.23 -6.97
CA PHE A 172 0.63 8.91 -7.53
C PHE A 172 0.43 8.55 -9.00
N ALA A 173 -0.80 8.68 -9.46
CA ALA A 173 -1.12 8.71 -10.88
C ALA A 173 -2.22 9.73 -11.17
N TYR A 174 -2.33 10.14 -12.43
CA TYR A 174 -3.39 11.03 -12.89
C TYR A 174 -4.65 10.25 -13.24
N PHE A 175 -5.80 10.77 -12.79
CA PHE A 175 -7.11 10.21 -13.08
C PHE A 175 -8.07 11.30 -13.54
N ARG A 176 -8.92 10.96 -14.49
CA ARG A 176 -10.03 11.79 -14.94
C ARG A 176 -11.27 11.50 -14.09
N VAL A 177 -11.78 12.52 -13.40
CA VAL A 177 -12.95 12.47 -12.52
C VAL A 177 -14.13 13.14 -13.20
N ASN A 178 -15.27 12.42 -13.31
CA ASN A 178 -16.49 12.87 -14.00
C ASN A 178 -16.22 13.49 -15.38
N ASP A 179 -15.23 12.94 -16.10
CA ASP A 179 -14.77 13.43 -17.40
C ASP A 179 -14.42 14.94 -17.44
N SER A 180 -14.28 15.62 -16.29
CA SER A 180 -14.16 17.09 -16.17
C SER A 180 -12.86 17.55 -15.55
N LEU A 181 -12.39 16.88 -14.50
CA LEU A 181 -11.12 17.20 -13.84
C LEU A 181 -10.11 16.09 -14.05
N THR A 182 -8.85 16.45 -14.26
CA THR A 182 -7.72 15.52 -14.14
C THR A 182 -7.01 15.82 -12.83
N LEU A 183 -7.02 14.86 -11.91
CA LEU A 183 -6.48 15.01 -10.56
C LEU A 183 -5.33 14.02 -10.34
N GLN A 184 -4.33 14.43 -9.56
CA GLN A 184 -3.24 13.55 -9.14
C GLN A 184 -3.60 12.86 -7.83
N LEU A 185 -3.84 11.55 -7.87
CA LEU A 185 -4.35 10.80 -6.73
C LEU A 185 -3.26 9.88 -6.18
N CYS A 186 -3.12 9.87 -4.84
CA CYS A 186 -2.27 8.92 -4.15
C CYS A 186 -2.88 7.51 -4.28
N LEU A 187 -2.04 6.53 -4.63
CA LEU A 187 -2.42 5.12 -4.68
C LEU A 187 -2.10 4.49 -3.33
N ASP A 188 -3.13 4.19 -2.56
CA ASP A 188 -3.05 3.90 -1.13
C ASP A 188 -3.81 2.60 -0.79
N SER A 189 -3.06 1.49 -0.78
CA SER A 189 -3.54 0.17 -0.35
C SER A 189 -3.71 0.04 1.17
N GLY A 190 -3.41 1.09 1.95
CA GLY A 190 -3.76 1.20 3.36
C GLY A 190 -5.08 1.95 3.62
N ALA A 191 -5.70 2.55 2.59
CA ALA A 191 -6.85 3.45 2.77
C ALA A 191 -8.15 2.80 3.30
N GLY A 192 -8.31 1.49 3.12
CA GLY A 192 -9.54 0.69 3.25
C GLY A 192 -10.23 0.34 1.92
N LYS A 193 -10.89 -0.82 1.86
CA LYS A 193 -11.59 -1.35 0.67
C LYS A 193 -12.53 -0.31 0.06
N ASP A 194 -12.44 -0.12 -1.25
CA ASP A 194 -13.30 0.77 -2.04
C ASP A 194 -13.33 2.22 -1.49
N VAL A 195 -12.24 2.65 -0.85
CA VAL A 195 -12.10 4.02 -0.35
C VAL A 195 -11.65 4.94 -1.48
N TYR A 196 -12.42 6.00 -1.68
CA TYR A 196 -12.11 7.12 -2.55
C TYR A 196 -12.26 8.39 -1.72
N LYS A 197 -11.16 9.14 -1.55
CA LYS A 197 -11.19 10.45 -0.90
C LYS A 197 -10.61 11.50 -1.84
N PHE A 198 -11.28 12.63 -1.95
CA PHE A 198 -10.82 13.79 -2.71
C PHE A 198 -10.70 14.99 -1.78
N ASN A 199 -9.89 15.97 -2.16
CA ASN A 199 -9.92 17.26 -1.49
C ASN A 199 -11.28 17.94 -1.69
N SER A 200 -11.88 18.45 -0.62
CA SER A 200 -13.21 19.08 -0.66
C SER A 200 -13.30 20.29 -1.59
N LYS A 201 -12.17 20.96 -1.89
CA LYS A 201 -12.09 22.07 -2.85
C LYS A 201 -12.60 21.71 -4.24
N TYR A 202 -12.68 20.41 -4.58
CA TYR A 202 -13.15 19.95 -5.88
C TYR A 202 -14.67 19.76 -5.99
N LEU A 203 -15.43 19.80 -4.89
CA LEU A 203 -16.88 19.61 -4.90
C LEU A 203 -17.59 20.55 -5.89
N GLN A 204 -17.32 21.85 -5.79
CA GLN A 204 -17.95 22.87 -6.65
C GLN A 204 -17.58 22.68 -8.12
N ARG A 205 -16.29 22.42 -8.40
CA ARG A 205 -15.79 22.24 -9.78
C ARG A 205 -16.32 20.97 -10.45
N LEU A 206 -16.64 19.94 -9.65
CA LEU A 206 -17.27 18.72 -10.13
C LEU A 206 -18.80 18.81 -10.18
N GLY A 207 -19.39 19.95 -9.78
CA GLY A 207 -20.84 20.14 -9.72
C GLY A 207 -21.54 19.20 -8.73
N LEU A 208 -20.82 18.70 -7.72
CA LEU A 208 -21.33 17.71 -6.78
C LEU A 208 -21.98 18.37 -5.57
N LYS A 209 -23.13 17.83 -5.17
CA LYS A 209 -23.82 18.20 -3.93
C LYS A 209 -23.57 17.12 -2.88
N PRO A 210 -22.96 17.46 -1.73
CA PRO A 210 -22.85 16.54 -0.61
C PRO A 210 -24.21 15.98 -0.18
N THR A 211 -24.24 14.69 0.15
CA THR A 211 -25.42 14.02 0.74
C THR A 211 -25.40 14.05 2.25
N ASP A 212 -24.21 14.03 2.85
CA ASP A 212 -24.00 14.16 4.29
C ASP A 212 -22.60 14.71 4.59
N SER A 213 -22.33 14.98 5.87
CA SER A 213 -20.99 15.28 6.36
C SER A 213 -20.70 14.54 7.66
N THR A 214 -19.45 14.15 7.85
CA THR A 214 -18.96 13.51 9.07
C THR A 214 -17.69 14.16 9.55
N GLU A 215 -17.57 14.32 10.86
CA GLU A 215 -16.34 14.75 11.53
C GLU A 215 -15.72 13.56 12.26
N ARG A 216 -14.40 13.37 12.11
CA ARG A 216 -13.64 12.30 12.76
C ARG A 216 -12.46 12.89 13.50
N LYS A 217 -12.40 12.64 14.81
CA LYS A 217 -11.23 12.94 15.65
C LYS A 217 -10.07 12.03 15.28
N SER A 218 -8.85 12.56 15.33
CA SER A 218 -7.64 11.78 15.10
C SER A 218 -7.40 10.78 16.23
N GLU A 219 -6.91 9.60 15.85
CA GLU A 219 -6.42 8.57 16.77
C GLU A 219 -5.05 8.94 17.39
N MET A 220 -4.32 9.87 16.77
CA MET A 220 -2.97 10.30 17.16
C MET A 220 -2.99 11.59 17.98
N ASN A 221 -3.94 12.48 17.70
CA ASN A 221 -4.08 13.76 18.37
C ASN A 221 -5.56 14.08 18.64
N ALA A 222 -6.00 13.93 19.89
CA ALA A 222 -7.39 14.16 20.27
C ALA A 222 -7.90 15.59 20.02
N SER A 223 -7.00 16.57 19.83
CA SER A 223 -7.34 17.96 19.48
C SER A 223 -7.51 18.18 17.97
N PHE A 224 -7.10 17.22 17.14
CA PHE A 224 -7.23 17.28 15.70
C PHE A 224 -8.50 16.54 15.24
N ALA A 225 -9.27 17.17 14.35
CA ALA A 225 -10.44 16.55 13.71
C ALA A 225 -10.44 16.85 12.21
N SER A 226 -10.91 15.88 11.44
CA SER A 226 -11.09 16.01 9.99
C SER A 226 -12.58 16.01 9.66
N LYS A 227 -13.01 16.97 8.84
CA LYS A 227 -14.37 17.03 8.31
C LYS A 227 -14.40 16.49 6.89
N SER A 228 -15.43 15.72 6.59
CA SER A 228 -15.60 15.08 5.29
C SER A 228 -17.04 15.13 4.84
N TYR A 229 -17.26 15.19 3.53
CA TYR A 229 -18.57 15.22 2.89
C TYR A 229 -18.73 14.02 1.97
N ARG A 230 -19.83 13.29 2.02
CA ARG A 230 -20.06 12.23 1.04
C ARG A 230 -20.75 12.78 -0.19
N ALA A 231 -20.32 12.35 -1.36
CA ALA A 231 -21.00 12.62 -2.61
C ALA A 231 -20.86 11.45 -3.58
N GLN A 232 -21.79 11.38 -4.54
CA GLN A 232 -21.77 10.39 -5.60
C GLN A 232 -20.88 10.88 -6.75
N VAL A 233 -19.90 10.09 -7.15
CA VAL A 233 -19.03 10.36 -8.29
C VAL A 233 -19.43 9.42 -9.43
N ALA A 234 -19.65 9.98 -10.61
CA ALA A 234 -20.14 9.24 -11.76
C ALA A 234 -19.05 8.34 -12.35
N LYS A 235 -17.81 8.83 -12.44
CA LYS A 235 -16.72 8.11 -13.10
C LYS A 235 -15.34 8.54 -12.64
N LEU A 236 -14.46 7.55 -12.57
CA LEU A 236 -13.02 7.71 -12.42
C LEU A 236 -12.33 6.82 -13.47
N ALA A 237 -11.39 7.37 -14.23
CA ALA A 237 -10.68 6.61 -15.26
C ALA A 237 -9.24 7.10 -15.42
N VAL A 238 -8.36 6.19 -15.82
CA VAL A 238 -6.98 6.55 -16.19
C VAL A 238 -7.01 7.22 -17.57
N PRO A 239 -6.42 8.43 -17.76
CA PRO A 239 -6.52 9.18 -19.00
C PRO A 239 -6.03 8.41 -20.24
N ASN A 240 -4.92 7.67 -20.11
CA ASN A 240 -4.30 6.93 -21.21
C ASN A 240 -4.67 5.43 -21.25
N ALA A 241 -5.53 4.99 -20.33
CA ALA A 241 -5.99 3.61 -20.22
C ALA A 241 -7.44 3.58 -19.72
N PRO A 242 -8.41 4.10 -20.50
CA PRO A 242 -9.79 4.30 -20.04
C PRO A 242 -10.53 3.00 -19.66
N ALA A 243 -10.03 1.84 -20.11
CA ALA A 243 -10.49 0.53 -19.66
C ALA A 243 -10.26 0.33 -18.14
N VAL A 244 -9.22 0.95 -17.58
CA VAL A 244 -8.99 1.06 -16.13
C VAL A 244 -9.86 2.19 -15.59
N SER A 245 -11.11 1.84 -15.31
CA SER A 245 -12.12 2.76 -14.79
C SER A 245 -13.05 2.10 -13.78
N VAL A 246 -13.71 2.95 -12.99
CA VAL A 246 -14.82 2.63 -12.09
C VAL A 246 -15.91 3.71 -12.24
N THR A 247 -17.17 3.29 -12.15
CA THR A 247 -18.33 4.17 -12.30
C THR A 247 -19.24 4.08 -11.10
N ASN A 248 -20.00 5.14 -10.85
CA ASN A 248 -21.06 5.21 -9.85
C ASN A 248 -20.60 4.76 -8.45
N PHE A 249 -19.55 5.40 -7.94
CA PHE A 249 -19.03 5.13 -6.60
C PHE A 249 -19.27 6.30 -5.65
N ARG A 250 -19.34 5.99 -4.36
CA ARG A 250 -19.42 6.98 -3.31
C ARG A 250 -18.00 7.41 -2.93
N ALA A 251 -17.78 8.71 -2.80
CA ALA A 251 -16.50 9.25 -2.37
C ALA A 251 -16.68 10.19 -1.17
N PHE A 252 -15.59 10.34 -0.41
CA PHE A 252 -15.48 11.35 0.64
C PHE A 252 -14.70 12.55 0.11
N PHE A 253 -15.20 13.75 0.36
CA PHE A 253 -14.55 15.00 0.07
C PHE A 253 -14.06 15.57 1.40
N VAL A 254 -12.75 15.56 1.62
CA VAL A 254 -12.14 15.80 2.92
C VAL A 254 -11.56 17.21 2.98
N ASP A 255 -11.95 17.96 4.01
CA ASP A 255 -11.36 19.27 4.30
C ASP A 255 -9.90 19.11 4.74
N GLY A 256 -9.02 19.95 4.19
CA GLY A 256 -7.60 19.96 4.54
C GLY A 256 -6.80 18.75 4.01
N LEU A 257 -7.34 17.95 3.08
CA LEU A 257 -6.58 16.88 2.45
C LEU A 257 -5.35 17.46 1.72
N ILE A 258 -4.14 16.98 2.02
CA ILE A 258 -2.90 17.54 1.45
C ILE A 258 -2.68 17.14 -0.03
N TYR A 259 -3.39 16.13 -0.50
CA TYR A 259 -3.36 15.65 -1.89
C TYR A 259 -4.64 16.02 -2.63
N ASP A 260 -4.67 15.86 -3.95
CA ASP A 260 -5.93 16.03 -4.69
C ASP A 260 -6.95 14.95 -4.32
N GLY A 261 -6.44 13.77 -4.00
CA GLY A 261 -7.18 12.68 -3.42
C GLY A 261 -6.27 11.51 -3.04
N ILE A 262 -6.84 10.57 -2.28
CA ILE A 262 -6.26 9.27 -1.96
C ILE A 262 -7.28 8.20 -2.31
N MET A 263 -6.82 7.05 -2.76
CA MET A 263 -7.72 5.94 -3.04
C MET A 263 -7.07 4.59 -2.93
N TRP A 264 -7.92 3.63 -2.62
CA TRP A 264 -7.58 2.23 -2.70
C TRP A 264 -7.32 1.78 -4.15
N ILE A 265 -6.50 0.75 -4.35
CA ILE A 265 -6.06 0.28 -5.68
C ILE A 265 -6.81 -0.95 -6.26
N ASN A 266 -7.53 -1.75 -5.46
CA ASN A 266 -8.26 -2.98 -5.86
C ASN A 266 -9.15 -2.87 -7.10
N TRP A 267 -9.77 -1.71 -7.34
CA TRP A 267 -10.71 -1.52 -8.44
C TRP A 267 -10.00 -1.43 -9.79
N MET A 268 -8.69 -1.18 -9.79
CA MET A 268 -7.90 -0.99 -11.00
C MET A 268 -7.82 -2.30 -11.81
N GLY A 269 -7.56 -3.43 -11.17
CA GLY A 269 -7.49 -4.74 -11.84
C GLY A 269 -7.17 -5.91 -10.91
N SER A 270 -7.27 -7.13 -11.45
CA SER A 270 -6.95 -8.39 -10.76
C SER A 270 -5.45 -8.55 -10.44
N ARG A 271 -4.57 -7.92 -11.23
CA ARG A 271 -3.13 -7.86 -10.96
C ARG A 271 -2.60 -6.45 -11.15
N ILE A 272 -1.80 -5.99 -10.20
CA ILE A 272 -1.19 -4.67 -10.20
C ILE A 272 0.32 -4.82 -9.99
N THR A 273 1.09 -4.52 -11.03
CA THR A 273 2.55 -4.47 -10.96
C THR A 273 3.00 -3.04 -10.70
N VAL A 274 3.76 -2.82 -9.65
CA VAL A 274 4.39 -1.54 -9.34
C VAL A 274 5.85 -1.62 -9.73
N ASP A 275 6.28 -0.76 -10.65
CA ASP A 275 7.66 -0.63 -11.11
C ASP A 275 8.14 0.80 -10.83
N LEU A 276 8.72 0.99 -9.64
CA LEU A 276 9.21 2.29 -9.18
C LEU A 276 10.41 2.79 -10.02
N PRO A 277 11.42 1.96 -10.37
CA PRO A 277 12.49 2.37 -11.29
C PRO A 277 11.96 2.80 -12.66
N GLY A 278 11.00 2.07 -13.23
CA GLY A 278 10.32 2.43 -14.48
C GLY A 278 9.29 3.55 -14.37
N LYS A 279 8.99 4.00 -13.14
CA LYS A 279 7.96 4.99 -12.82
C LYS A 279 6.62 4.66 -13.46
N GLU A 280 6.21 3.41 -13.32
CA GLU A 280 4.96 2.94 -13.90
C GLU A 280 4.26 1.90 -13.03
N LEU A 281 2.97 1.78 -13.30
CA LEU A 281 2.12 0.73 -12.79
C LEU A 281 1.52 -0.01 -13.98
N VAL A 282 1.52 -1.33 -13.92
CA VAL A 282 0.90 -2.18 -14.95
C VAL A 282 -0.34 -2.84 -14.38
N VAL A 283 -1.48 -2.67 -15.04
CA VAL A 283 -2.77 -3.18 -14.59
C VAL A 283 -3.27 -4.26 -15.54
N VAL A 284 -3.52 -5.45 -15.01
CA VAL A 284 -4.30 -6.49 -15.69
C VAL A 284 -5.69 -6.51 -15.05
N LYS A 285 -6.74 -6.32 -15.86
CA LYS A 285 -8.14 -6.38 -15.41
C LYS A 285 -8.55 -7.83 -15.18
#